data_AF-A0A363U3G9-F1
#
_entry.id   AF-A0A363U3G9-F1
#
_cell.length_a   1.000
_cell.length_b   1.000
_cell.length_c   1.000
_cell.angle_alpha   90.00
_cell.angle_beta   90.00
_cell.angle_gamma   90.00
#
_symmetry.space_group_name_H-M   'P 1'
#
loop_
_entity.id
_entity.type
_entity.pdbx_description
1 polymer ?
#
loop_
_entity_poly.entity_id
_entity_poly.type
_entity_poly.pdbx_seq_one_letter_code
_entity_poly.pdbx_strand_id
1 'polypeptide(L)'
;MHSAILKKVIIILLAVVITGCSALPVDLSFLNTPTAGPTNSPEPTVTLITSREPTNTPDLFALNTEAPTNTFDPGAPVVTSTRQPTSTATVRPTITLEPVNPSLFTPSPNIFLSVQRSTDQLVWGSTCDGARSIQFIVQAMAVRRMRYVLLFYRLQDKYSGRNTDWGGGAIMKDNDQGTYFYTLELDQLDDYRTFEDAWLQYQFVASTAGLTVLGRSVVDRTSVSMTHCKVFNP
;
A
#
# COMPACT_ATOMS: atom_id res chain seq x y z
N MET A 1 21.22 -19.83 -62.06
CA MET A 1 22.20 -18.77 -61.70
C MET A 1 21.69 -17.75 -60.66
N HIS A 2 20.37 -17.50 -60.53
CA HIS A 2 19.82 -16.50 -59.60
C HIS A 2 19.89 -16.85 -58.10
N SER A 3 19.91 -18.14 -57.73
CA SER A 3 19.88 -18.58 -56.32
C SER A 3 21.22 -18.38 -55.57
N ALA A 4 22.35 -18.42 -56.27
CA ALA A 4 23.67 -18.23 -55.68
C ALA A 4 23.95 -16.76 -55.31
N ILE A 5 23.33 -15.82 -56.01
CA ILE A 5 23.50 -14.38 -55.78
C ILE A 5 22.72 -13.96 -54.53
N LEU A 6 21.49 -14.46 -54.35
CA LEU A 6 20.66 -14.16 -53.18
C LEU A 6 21.29 -14.63 -51.86
N LYS A 7 21.91 -15.83 -51.85
CA LYS A 7 22.61 -16.34 -50.67
C LYS A 7 23.83 -15.49 -50.29
N LYS A 8 24.58 -14.98 -51.28
CA LYS A 8 25.75 -14.11 -51.02
C LYS A 8 25.33 -12.75 -50.48
N VAL A 9 24.22 -12.18 -50.95
CA VAL A 9 23.70 -10.90 -50.45
C VAL A 9 23.24 -11.01 -48.99
N ILE A 10 22.58 -12.10 -48.60
CA ILE A 10 22.13 -12.31 -47.22
C ILE A 10 23.32 -12.45 -46.25
N ILE A 11 24.40 -13.13 -46.64
CA ILE A 11 25.59 -13.29 -45.80
C ILE A 11 26.31 -11.95 -45.59
N ILE A 12 26.41 -11.12 -46.63
CA ILE A 12 27.02 -9.79 -46.53
C ILE A 12 26.19 -8.87 -45.63
N LEU A 13 24.86 -8.92 -45.74
CA LEU A 13 23.96 -8.09 -44.94
C LEU A 13 23.99 -8.50 -43.45
N LEU A 14 24.17 -9.79 -43.15
CA LEU A 14 24.33 -10.29 -41.79
C LEU A 14 25.68 -9.86 -41.16
N ALA A 15 26.75 -9.77 -41.96
CA ALA A 15 28.06 -9.33 -41.46
C ALA A 15 28.09 -7.84 -41.05
N VAL A 16 27.33 -6.98 -41.75
CA VAL A 16 27.26 -5.54 -41.46
C VAL A 16 26.51 -5.23 -40.16
N VAL A 17 25.53 -6.06 -39.79
CA VAL A 17 24.73 -5.86 -38.56
C VAL A 17 25.51 -6.24 -37.29
N ILE A 18 26.52 -7.11 -37.39
CA ILE A 18 27.27 -7.60 -36.23
C ILE A 18 28.41 -6.62 -35.83
N THR A 19 28.83 -5.71 -36.71
CA THR A 19 29.92 -4.76 -36.44
C THR A 19 29.49 -3.44 -35.77
N GLY A 20 28.24 -3.32 -35.30
CA GLY A 20 27.64 -2.04 -34.86
C GLY A 20 27.75 -1.65 -33.38
N CYS A 21 28.39 -2.42 -32.50
CA CYS A 21 28.30 -2.19 -31.03
C CYS A 21 29.61 -1.83 -30.32
N SER A 22 30.53 -1.11 -30.95
CA SER A 22 31.75 -0.64 -30.27
C SER A 22 32.20 0.73 -30.74
N ALA A 23 31.41 1.77 -30.46
CA ALA A 23 31.89 3.16 -30.45
C ALA A 23 30.84 4.10 -29.83
N LEU A 24 30.63 4.03 -28.51
CA LEU A 24 30.07 5.14 -27.75
C LEU A 24 30.86 5.30 -26.45
N PRO A 25 31.69 6.36 -26.30
CA PRO A 25 32.17 6.77 -25.00
C PRO A 25 31.00 7.40 -24.25
N VAL A 26 30.38 6.61 -23.36
CA VAL A 26 29.37 7.13 -22.42
C VAL A 26 30.14 7.80 -21.29
N ASP A 27 30.32 9.11 -21.40
CA ASP A 27 30.88 9.95 -20.34
C ASP A 27 29.81 10.13 -19.26
N LEU A 28 29.92 9.35 -18.17
CA LEU A 28 28.99 9.32 -17.03
C LEU A 28 29.33 10.39 -15.98
N SER A 29 29.75 11.57 -16.39
CA SER A 29 30.15 12.65 -15.48
C SER A 29 28.98 13.43 -14.86
N PHE A 30 27.73 13.06 -15.14
CA PHE A 30 26.52 13.71 -14.61
C PHE A 30 25.95 13.11 -13.31
N LEU A 31 26.57 12.08 -12.72
CA LEU A 31 26.10 11.49 -11.44
C LEU A 31 26.73 12.10 -10.18
N ASN A 32 27.58 13.13 -10.33
CA ASN A 32 28.09 13.88 -9.18
C ASN A 32 27.11 14.96 -8.76
N THR A 33 26.07 14.54 -8.06
CA THR A 33 25.28 15.46 -7.23
C THR A 33 26.20 16.00 -6.14
N PRO A 34 26.37 17.33 -5.97
CA PRO A 34 27.20 17.86 -4.91
C PRO A 34 26.64 17.42 -3.55
N THR A 35 27.40 16.60 -2.83
CA THR A 35 27.20 16.35 -1.41
C THR A 35 27.21 17.69 -0.70
N ALA A 36 26.04 18.13 -0.24
CA ALA A 36 25.92 19.26 0.66
C ALA A 36 26.80 18.96 1.89
N GLY A 37 27.80 19.82 2.11
CA GLY A 37 28.67 19.74 3.29
C GLY A 37 27.87 19.85 4.60
N PRO A 38 28.48 19.47 5.74
CA PRO A 38 27.84 19.58 7.03
C PRO A 38 27.45 21.04 7.27
N THR A 39 26.14 21.29 7.26
CA THR A 39 25.59 22.57 7.66
C THR A 39 25.74 22.64 9.17
N ASN A 40 26.61 23.53 9.65
CA ASN A 40 26.73 23.87 11.06
C ASN A 40 25.36 24.37 11.53
N SER A 41 24.62 23.50 12.21
CA SER A 41 23.45 23.88 12.98
C SER A 41 23.92 24.84 14.07
N PRO A 42 23.28 26.01 14.24
CA PRO A 42 23.56 26.84 15.40
C PRO A 42 23.20 26.05 16.67
N GLU A 43 24.14 26.02 17.59
CA GLU A 43 23.98 25.46 18.93
C GLU A 43 22.84 26.19 19.66
N PRO A 44 21.90 25.47 20.31
CA PRO A 44 20.81 26.11 21.04
C PRO A 44 21.38 26.90 22.21
N THR A 45 21.37 28.23 22.10
CA THR A 45 21.69 29.14 23.20
C THR A 45 20.59 29.05 24.24
N VAL A 46 20.87 28.39 25.37
CA VAL A 46 19.99 28.39 26.55
C VAL A 46 20.09 29.77 27.21
N THR A 47 19.12 30.63 26.94
CA THR A 47 18.92 31.84 27.75
C THR A 47 18.26 31.43 29.06
N LEU A 48 19.05 31.39 30.14
CA LEU A 48 18.53 31.32 31.51
C LEU A 48 17.82 32.64 31.82
N ILE A 49 16.49 32.65 31.69
CA ILE A 49 15.67 33.70 32.27
C ILE A 49 15.65 33.49 33.79
N THR A 50 16.42 34.31 34.50
CA THR A 50 16.31 34.46 35.95
C THR A 50 14.90 34.96 36.27
N SER A 51 14.03 34.07 36.73
CA SER A 51 12.69 34.42 37.22
C SER A 51 12.83 35.29 38.45
N ARG A 52 12.42 36.55 38.29
CA ARG A 52 12.36 37.58 39.33
C ARG A 52 10.96 37.56 39.96
N GLU A 53 10.96 37.42 41.28
CA GLU A 53 9.91 37.74 42.27
C GLU A 53 8.49 37.15 42.08
N PRO A 54 7.98 36.36 43.05
CA PRO A 54 6.59 35.95 43.08
C PRO A 54 5.70 37.15 43.44
N THR A 55 4.98 37.67 42.46
CA THR A 55 3.86 38.58 42.71
C THR A 55 2.68 37.76 43.20
N ASN A 56 2.34 37.94 44.48
CA ASN A 56 1.16 37.38 45.13
C ASN A 56 -0.10 37.71 44.32
N THR A 57 -0.54 36.73 43.54
CA THR A 57 -1.87 36.71 42.93
C THR A 57 -2.64 35.61 43.66
N PRO A 58 -3.70 35.90 44.41
CA PRO A 58 -4.46 34.86 45.10
C PRO A 58 -5.20 34.01 44.07
N ASP A 59 -4.77 32.76 43.94
CA ASP A 59 -5.46 31.73 43.17
C ASP A 59 -6.71 31.28 43.94
N LEU A 60 -7.88 31.61 43.38
CA LEU A 60 -9.20 31.25 43.92
C LEU A 60 -9.58 29.77 43.69
N PHE A 61 -8.67 28.95 43.13
CA PHE A 61 -8.87 27.51 42.90
C PHE A 61 -7.80 26.62 43.54
N ALA A 62 -7.06 27.12 44.54
CA ALA A 62 -6.20 26.28 45.36
C ALA A 62 -7.03 25.29 46.19
N LEU A 63 -7.36 24.14 45.59
CA LEU A 63 -7.88 22.99 46.31
C LEU A 63 -6.75 22.50 47.23
N ASN A 64 -6.93 22.68 48.54
CA ASN A 64 -6.06 22.11 49.57
C ASN A 64 -6.03 20.59 49.39
N THR A 65 -5.07 20.11 48.61
CA THR A 65 -4.76 18.68 48.52
C THR A 65 -3.81 18.40 49.67
N GLU A 66 -4.35 17.88 50.77
CA GLU A 66 -3.54 17.39 51.88
C GLU A 66 -2.56 16.32 51.35
N ALA A 67 -1.29 16.44 51.76
CA ALA A 67 -0.27 15.46 51.42
C ALA A 67 -0.70 14.07 51.93
N PRO A 68 -0.46 12.99 51.17
CA PRO A 68 -0.85 11.65 51.57
C PRO A 68 -0.14 11.26 52.86
N THR A 69 -0.92 11.15 53.94
CA THR A 69 -0.45 10.62 55.22
C THR A 69 -0.37 9.10 55.09
N ASN A 70 0.82 8.59 54.79
CA ASN A 70 1.11 7.16 54.82
C ASN A 70 1.22 6.69 56.28
N THR A 71 0.07 6.56 56.95
CA THR A 71 -0.03 5.78 58.18
C THR A 71 -0.73 4.47 57.82
N PHE A 72 0.04 3.39 57.71
CA PHE A 72 -0.52 2.04 57.60
C PHE A 72 -1.21 1.71 58.92
N ASP A 73 -2.54 1.69 58.91
CA ASP A 73 -3.36 1.15 60.00
C ASP A 73 -3.35 -0.39 59.90
N PRO A 74 -2.79 -1.12 60.90
CA PRO A 74 -2.77 -2.58 60.89
C PRO A 74 -4.16 -3.24 61.04
N GLY A 75 -5.21 -2.46 61.27
CA GLY A 75 -6.58 -2.95 61.48
C GLY A 75 -7.56 -2.79 60.31
N ALA A 76 -7.15 -2.18 59.19
CA ALA A 76 -8.08 -1.92 58.08
C ALA A 76 -8.42 -3.21 57.30
N PRO A 77 -9.71 -3.48 57.00
CA PRO A 77 -10.12 -4.65 56.22
C PRO A 77 -9.48 -4.58 54.82
N VAL A 78 -8.76 -5.64 54.45
CA VAL A 78 -8.14 -5.79 53.13
C VAL A 78 -9.24 -5.68 52.06
N VAL A 79 -9.25 -4.57 51.33
CA VAL A 79 -10.12 -4.40 50.16
C VAL A 79 -9.72 -5.48 49.16
N THR A 80 -10.57 -6.49 49.03
CA THR A 80 -10.35 -7.59 48.11
C THR A 80 -10.45 -7.02 46.70
N SER A 81 -9.36 -7.12 45.93
CA SER A 81 -9.30 -6.63 44.56
C SER A 81 -10.45 -7.23 43.74
N THR A 82 -11.46 -6.42 43.44
CA THR A 82 -12.58 -6.78 42.58
C THR A 82 -12.00 -7.08 41.20
N ARG A 83 -12.13 -8.32 40.73
CA ARG A 83 -11.65 -8.73 39.40
C ARG A 83 -12.22 -7.77 38.35
N GLN A 84 -11.35 -7.03 37.69
CA GLN A 84 -11.72 -6.18 36.57
C GLN A 84 -12.41 -7.04 35.51
N PRO A 85 -13.60 -6.65 35.01
CA PRO A 85 -14.31 -7.45 34.02
C PRO A 85 -13.40 -7.62 32.79
N THR A 86 -13.07 -8.86 32.48
CA THR A 86 -12.34 -9.21 31.27
C THR A 86 -13.28 -8.95 30.09
N SER A 87 -13.02 -7.87 29.34
CA SER A 87 -13.68 -7.61 28.05
C SER A 87 -13.51 -8.85 27.17
N THR A 88 -14.60 -9.59 26.97
CA THR A 88 -14.60 -10.73 26.07
C THR A 88 -14.88 -10.18 24.68
N ALA A 89 -13.87 -10.18 23.81
CA ALA A 89 -14.01 -9.76 22.42
C ALA A 89 -15.15 -10.55 21.77
N THR A 90 -16.26 -9.89 21.45
CA THR A 90 -17.39 -10.52 20.78
C THR A 90 -17.02 -10.70 19.31
N VAL A 91 -16.85 -11.94 18.87
CA VAL A 91 -16.55 -12.25 17.46
C VAL A 91 -17.78 -11.90 16.63
N ARG A 92 -17.69 -10.82 15.84
CA ARG A 92 -18.75 -10.46 14.90
C ARG A 92 -18.72 -11.44 13.72
N PRO A 93 -19.88 -11.98 13.28
CA PRO A 93 -19.92 -12.93 12.17
C PRO A 93 -19.48 -12.24 10.87
N THR A 94 -18.41 -12.74 10.25
CA THR A 94 -17.95 -12.31 8.92
C THR A 94 -18.77 -13.00 7.84
N ILE A 95 -19.18 -12.27 6.81
CA ILE A 95 -19.83 -12.86 5.64
C ILE A 95 -18.81 -13.72 4.90
N THR A 96 -19.10 -15.01 4.78
CA THR A 96 -18.33 -15.90 3.89
C THR A 96 -18.74 -15.64 2.45
N LEU A 97 -17.79 -15.20 1.62
CA LEU A 97 -18.01 -15.04 0.19
C LEU A 97 -17.82 -16.40 -0.48
N GLU A 98 -18.83 -16.86 -1.22
CA GLU A 98 -18.73 -18.10 -1.99
C GLU A 98 -17.66 -17.97 -3.09
N PRO A 99 -16.84 -19.02 -3.31
CA PRO A 99 -15.86 -19.03 -4.38
C PRO A 99 -16.57 -18.95 -5.73
N VAL A 100 -16.26 -17.89 -6.48
CA VAL A 100 -16.88 -17.61 -7.77
C VAL A 100 -16.18 -18.45 -8.84
N ASN A 101 -16.95 -19.18 -9.65
CA ASN A 101 -16.39 -19.88 -10.80
C ASN A 101 -15.89 -18.86 -11.85
N PRO A 102 -14.58 -18.78 -12.14
CA PRO A 102 -14.04 -17.79 -13.06
C PRO A 102 -14.59 -17.94 -14.49
N SER A 103 -15.02 -19.12 -14.91
CA SER A 103 -15.57 -19.33 -16.26
C SER A 103 -16.92 -18.63 -16.49
N LEU A 104 -17.63 -18.26 -15.42
CA LEU A 104 -18.96 -17.65 -15.49
C LEU A 104 -18.94 -16.11 -15.39
N PHE A 105 -17.86 -15.52 -14.87
CA PHE A 105 -17.84 -14.09 -14.49
C PHE A 105 -16.73 -13.26 -15.17
N THR A 106 -15.82 -13.89 -15.92
CA THR A 106 -14.89 -13.17 -16.80
C THR A 106 -15.16 -13.52 -18.26
N PRO A 107 -15.93 -12.70 -19.01
CA PRO A 107 -16.30 -13.00 -20.40
C PRO A 107 -15.12 -12.90 -21.39
N SER A 108 -13.91 -12.61 -20.90
CA SER A 108 -12.71 -12.42 -21.70
C SER A 108 -11.62 -13.39 -21.27
N PRO A 109 -10.74 -13.82 -22.18
CA PRO A 109 -9.66 -14.74 -21.88
C PRO A 109 -8.76 -14.19 -20.75
N ASN A 110 -8.36 -15.08 -19.84
CA ASN A 110 -7.37 -14.76 -18.83
C ASN A 110 -5.98 -14.81 -19.47
N ILE A 111 -5.37 -13.65 -19.66
CA ILE A 111 -4.05 -13.49 -20.28
C ILE A 111 -2.94 -13.23 -19.23
N PHE A 112 -3.32 -13.22 -17.95
CA PHE A 112 -2.43 -12.96 -16.82
C PHE A 112 -1.83 -14.27 -16.33
N LEU A 113 -0.50 -14.33 -16.33
CA LEU A 113 0.29 -15.52 -15.98
C LEU A 113 0.53 -15.61 -14.48
N SER A 114 0.86 -14.48 -13.86
CA SER A 114 1.10 -14.39 -12.42
C SER A 114 0.68 -13.03 -11.88
N VAL A 115 0.19 -13.03 -10.65
CA VAL A 115 -0.14 -11.85 -9.85
C VAL A 115 0.55 -11.99 -8.52
N GLN A 116 1.38 -11.02 -8.18
CA GLN A 116 2.07 -10.92 -6.91
C GLN A 116 1.69 -9.61 -6.23
N ARG A 117 1.76 -9.60 -4.90
CA ARG A 117 1.47 -8.43 -4.08
C ARG A 117 2.41 -8.35 -2.89
N SER A 118 2.71 -7.14 -2.44
CA SER A 118 3.65 -6.91 -1.34
C SER A 118 3.08 -7.20 0.05
N THR A 119 1.76 -7.15 0.21
CA THR A 119 1.05 -7.38 1.48
C THR A 119 -0.33 -7.97 1.24
N ASP A 120 -0.83 -8.71 2.23
CA ASP A 120 -2.21 -9.23 2.30
C ASP A 120 -3.10 -8.40 3.25
N GLN A 121 -2.52 -7.39 3.89
CA GLN A 121 -3.22 -6.56 4.86
C GLN A 121 -2.80 -5.09 4.73
N LEU A 122 -3.81 -4.24 4.59
CA LEU A 122 -3.71 -2.79 4.68
C LEU A 122 -4.31 -2.35 6.02
N VAL A 123 -3.65 -1.38 6.65
CA VAL A 123 -4.04 -0.90 7.97
C VAL A 123 -4.19 0.61 7.94
N TRP A 124 -5.35 1.09 8.38
CA TRP A 124 -5.64 2.52 8.43
C TRP A 124 -5.99 2.99 9.84
N GLY A 125 -5.66 4.24 10.14
CA GLY A 125 -5.72 4.82 11.48
C GLY A 125 -4.34 5.30 11.96
N SER A 126 -4.35 6.13 12.99
CA SER A 126 -3.14 6.77 13.54
C SER A 126 -2.49 5.98 14.68
N THR A 127 -3.22 5.03 15.28
CA THR A 127 -2.83 4.38 16.54
C THR A 127 -2.16 3.02 16.38
N CYS A 128 -1.94 2.57 15.14
CA CYS A 128 -1.33 1.27 14.89
C CYS A 128 -0.40 1.31 13.67
N ASP A 129 0.60 0.43 13.72
CA ASP A 129 1.56 0.21 12.64
C ASP A 129 1.02 -0.83 11.65
N GLY A 130 1.31 -0.64 10.37
CA GLY A 130 0.93 -1.57 9.32
C GLY A 130 1.15 -0.99 7.92
N ALA A 131 0.96 -1.82 6.91
CA ALA A 131 1.12 -1.37 5.52
C ALA A 131 0.00 -0.40 5.14
N ARG A 132 0.39 0.77 4.63
CA ARG A 132 -0.53 1.80 4.11
C ARG A 132 -0.61 1.84 2.59
N SER A 133 0.11 0.94 1.94
CA SER A 133 0.12 0.77 0.50
C SER A 133 0.37 -0.69 0.16
N ILE A 134 -0.07 -1.07 -1.03
CA ILE A 134 0.10 -2.40 -1.60
C ILE A 134 0.67 -2.26 -3.01
N GLN A 135 1.80 -2.91 -3.26
CA GLN A 135 2.38 -2.98 -4.59
C GLN A 135 1.91 -4.25 -5.28
N PHE A 136 1.29 -4.10 -6.44
CA PHE A 136 0.94 -5.20 -7.34
C PHE A 136 2.03 -5.36 -8.39
N ILE A 137 2.41 -6.60 -8.67
CA ILE A 137 3.31 -6.98 -9.75
C ILE A 137 2.60 -8.07 -10.55
N VAL A 138 2.38 -7.82 -11.84
CA VAL A 138 1.57 -8.68 -12.70
C VAL A 138 2.34 -9.02 -13.96
N GLN A 139 2.39 -10.30 -14.31
CA GLN A 139 2.91 -10.75 -15.59
C GLN A 139 1.76 -11.08 -16.53
N ALA A 140 1.78 -10.47 -17.71
CA ALA A 140 0.80 -10.74 -18.76
C ALA A 140 1.50 -11.32 -19.98
N MET A 141 0.84 -12.26 -20.65
CA MET A 141 1.32 -12.75 -21.94
C MET A 141 1.24 -11.64 -22.99
N ALA A 142 2.19 -11.62 -23.92
CA ALA A 142 2.17 -10.65 -25.02
C ALA A 142 1.01 -10.93 -25.97
N VAL A 143 0.05 -9.99 -26.04
CA VAL A 143 -1.08 -10.03 -26.97
C VAL A 143 -0.97 -8.90 -27.98
N ARG A 144 -1.30 -9.18 -29.25
CA ARG A 144 -1.24 -8.18 -30.31
C ARG A 144 -2.11 -6.98 -29.95
N ARG A 145 -1.54 -5.77 -30.06
CA ARG A 145 -2.18 -4.47 -29.74
C ARG A 145 -2.44 -4.23 -28.25
N MET A 146 -1.93 -5.07 -27.34
CA MET A 146 -1.92 -4.75 -25.91
C MET A 146 -1.03 -3.53 -25.67
N ARG A 147 -1.56 -2.54 -24.95
CA ARG A 147 -0.81 -1.32 -24.62
C ARG A 147 -0.83 -1.01 -23.13
N TYR A 148 -1.94 -1.27 -22.47
CA TYR A 148 -2.12 -0.94 -21.06
C TYR A 148 -2.57 -2.15 -20.28
N VAL A 149 -2.07 -2.28 -19.07
CA VAL A 149 -2.71 -3.08 -18.02
C VAL A 149 -3.29 -2.10 -17.02
N LEU A 150 -4.58 -2.24 -16.77
CA LEU A 150 -5.35 -1.39 -15.88
C LEU A 150 -5.65 -2.17 -14.60
N LEU A 151 -5.47 -1.52 -13.46
CA LEU A 151 -5.92 -2.01 -12.16
C LEU A 151 -7.27 -1.36 -11.81
N PHE A 152 -8.27 -2.20 -11.61
CA PHE A 152 -9.56 -1.84 -11.04
C PHE A 152 -9.66 -2.39 -9.63
N TYR A 153 -10.21 -1.61 -8.71
CA TYR A 153 -10.35 -2.01 -7.31
C TYR A 153 -11.63 -1.46 -6.70
N ARG A 154 -12.07 -2.09 -5.62
CA ARG A 154 -13.16 -1.58 -4.77
C ARG A 154 -13.03 -2.17 -3.38
N LEU A 155 -13.70 -1.55 -2.42
CA LEU A 155 -13.81 -2.08 -1.06
C LEU A 155 -15.14 -2.79 -0.88
N GLN A 156 -15.13 -3.89 -0.12
CA GLN A 156 -16.33 -4.55 0.36
C GLN A 156 -16.24 -4.78 1.86
N ASP A 157 -17.16 -4.21 2.64
CA ASP A 157 -17.27 -4.43 4.07
C ASP A 157 -17.42 -5.94 4.38
N LYS A 158 -16.61 -6.44 5.32
CA LYS A 158 -16.59 -7.87 5.65
C LYS A 158 -17.88 -8.36 6.34
N TYR A 159 -18.64 -7.47 6.95
CA TYR A 159 -19.77 -7.80 7.82
C TYR A 159 -21.13 -7.43 7.24
N SER A 160 -21.22 -6.30 6.54
CA SER A 160 -22.46 -5.84 5.91
C SER A 160 -22.55 -6.21 4.44
N GLY A 161 -21.42 -6.57 3.82
CA GLY A 161 -21.33 -6.87 2.39
C GLY A 161 -21.51 -5.65 1.49
N ARG A 162 -21.70 -4.45 2.07
CA ARG A 162 -21.74 -3.18 1.35
C ARG A 162 -20.42 -2.95 0.63
N ASN A 163 -20.49 -2.48 -0.61
CA ASN A 163 -19.34 -2.23 -1.44
C ASN A 163 -19.31 -0.79 -1.92
N THR A 164 -18.10 -0.30 -2.18
CA THR A 164 -17.91 0.89 -3.01
C THR A 164 -18.15 0.52 -4.48
N ASP A 165 -18.39 1.54 -5.29
CA ASP A 165 -18.29 1.37 -6.73
C ASP A 165 -16.88 0.92 -7.13
N TRP A 166 -16.77 0.33 -8.32
CA TRP A 166 -15.47 0.03 -8.90
C TRP A 166 -14.72 1.33 -9.16
N GLY A 167 -13.71 1.57 -8.34
CA GLY A 167 -12.75 2.65 -8.51
C GLY A 167 -11.58 2.24 -9.40
N GLY A 168 -10.76 3.24 -9.73
CA GLY A 168 -9.54 3.04 -10.49
C GLY A 168 -9.72 3.08 -12.01
N GLY A 169 -9.06 2.15 -12.69
CA GLY A 169 -8.58 2.34 -14.07
C GLY A 169 -7.12 2.83 -14.09
N ALA A 170 -6.37 2.53 -13.03
CA ALA A 170 -4.99 2.95 -12.89
C ALA A 170 -4.12 2.23 -13.92
N ILE A 171 -3.45 3.01 -14.77
CA ILE A 171 -2.51 2.46 -15.76
C ILE A 171 -1.26 2.00 -15.01
N MET A 172 -1.01 0.70 -15.04
CA MET A 172 0.18 0.10 -14.46
C MET A 172 1.41 0.48 -15.28
N LYS A 173 2.54 0.70 -14.59
CA LYS A 173 3.83 0.93 -15.24
C LYS A 173 4.37 -0.40 -15.75
N ASP A 174 4.99 -0.40 -16.92
CA ASP A 174 5.62 -1.57 -17.51
C ASP A 174 7.15 -1.50 -17.41
N ASN A 175 7.79 -2.67 -17.45
CA ASN A 175 9.24 -2.81 -17.52
C ASN A 175 9.73 -3.28 -18.91
N ASP A 176 8.91 -3.12 -19.95
CA ASP A 176 9.11 -3.62 -21.31
C ASP A 176 9.28 -5.15 -21.45
N GLN A 177 9.13 -5.92 -20.36
CA GLN A 177 9.26 -7.38 -20.34
C GLN A 177 7.92 -8.09 -20.06
N GLY A 178 6.81 -7.39 -20.26
CA GLY A 178 5.46 -7.91 -19.95
C GLY A 178 5.18 -8.01 -18.46
N THR A 179 6.00 -7.40 -17.61
CA THR A 179 5.73 -7.22 -16.18
C THR A 179 5.24 -5.81 -15.92
N TYR A 180 4.13 -5.72 -15.20
CA TYR A 180 3.43 -4.50 -14.89
C TYR A 180 3.40 -4.30 -13.38
N PHE A 181 3.62 -3.07 -12.91
CA PHE A 181 3.61 -2.76 -11.50
C PHE A 181 2.82 -1.50 -11.18
N TYR A 182 2.15 -1.52 -10.04
CA TYR A 182 1.42 -0.37 -9.51
C TYR A 182 1.39 -0.42 -7.99
N THR A 183 1.68 0.72 -7.34
CA THR A 183 1.54 0.87 -5.90
C THR A 183 0.25 1.61 -5.64
N LEU A 184 -0.70 0.92 -5.00
CA LEU A 184 -1.96 1.48 -4.56
C LEU A 184 -1.81 1.97 -3.13
N GLU A 185 -2.07 3.24 -2.90
CA GLU A 185 -2.03 3.88 -1.59
C GLU A 185 -3.43 3.95 -0.98
N LEU A 186 -3.54 3.92 0.34
CA LEU A 186 -4.82 3.94 1.05
C LEU A 186 -5.67 5.18 0.73
N ASP A 187 -5.04 6.32 0.47
CA ASP A 187 -5.73 7.58 0.15
C ASP A 187 -6.35 7.60 -1.26
N GLN A 188 -5.96 6.67 -2.13
CA GLN A 188 -6.55 6.47 -3.45
C GLN A 188 -7.83 5.61 -3.40
N LEU A 189 -8.11 4.98 -2.26
CA LEU A 189 -9.30 4.16 -2.08
C LEU A 189 -10.49 5.04 -1.71
N ASP A 190 -11.53 5.02 -2.52
CA ASP A 190 -12.76 5.76 -2.24
C ASP A 190 -13.41 5.28 -0.92
N ASP A 191 -13.83 6.24 -0.10
CA ASP A 191 -14.56 6.02 1.15
C ASP A 191 -13.93 5.02 2.14
N TYR A 192 -12.61 4.77 2.07
CA TYR A 192 -11.95 3.77 2.92
C TYR A 192 -12.17 3.97 4.42
N ARG A 193 -12.31 5.23 4.84
CA ARG A 193 -12.54 5.63 6.25
C ARG A 193 -13.90 5.22 6.80
N THR A 194 -14.84 4.85 5.93
CA THR A 194 -16.18 4.41 6.34
C THR A 194 -16.20 2.94 6.76
N PHE A 195 -15.14 2.19 6.45
CA PHE A 195 -15.05 0.75 6.71
C PHE A 195 -14.11 0.46 7.88
N GLU A 196 -14.65 -0.17 8.93
CA GLU A 196 -13.82 -0.67 10.04
C GLU A 196 -13.00 -1.89 9.62
N ASP A 197 -13.60 -2.79 8.83
CA ASP A 197 -12.92 -3.94 8.24
C ASP A 197 -13.55 -4.28 6.88
N ALA A 198 -12.74 -4.31 5.84
CA ALA A 198 -13.17 -4.56 4.47
C ALA A 198 -12.20 -5.51 3.75
N TRP A 199 -12.71 -6.13 2.69
CA TRP A 199 -11.91 -6.78 1.68
C TRP A 199 -11.60 -5.78 0.57
N LEU A 200 -10.32 -5.67 0.19
CA LEU A 200 -9.93 -5.02 -1.05
C LEU A 200 -10.12 -6.01 -2.19
N GLN A 201 -11.10 -5.72 -3.04
CA GLN A 201 -11.35 -6.51 -4.25
C GLN A 201 -10.66 -5.84 -5.43
N TYR A 202 -10.02 -6.62 -6.29
CA TYR A 202 -9.30 -6.08 -7.43
C TYR A 202 -9.39 -6.98 -8.66
N GLN A 203 -9.23 -6.35 -9.82
CA GLN A 203 -9.17 -7.00 -11.12
C GLN A 203 -8.18 -6.28 -12.02
N PHE A 204 -7.43 -7.06 -12.79
CA PHE A 204 -6.56 -6.55 -13.84
C PHE A 204 -7.25 -6.67 -15.19
N VAL A 205 -7.10 -5.64 -16.02
CA VAL A 205 -7.71 -5.57 -17.35
C VAL A 205 -6.65 -5.15 -18.35
N ALA A 206 -6.36 -6.03 -19.30
CA ALA A 206 -5.46 -5.73 -20.39
C ALA A 206 -6.24 -5.06 -21.53
N SER A 207 -5.73 -3.94 -22.02
CA SER A 207 -6.43 -3.09 -22.98
C SER A 207 -5.54 -2.59 -24.11
N THR A 208 -6.17 -2.25 -25.24
CA THR A 208 -5.51 -1.58 -26.36
C THR A 208 -5.28 -0.10 -26.08
N ALA A 209 -4.57 0.59 -26.99
CA ALA A 209 -4.42 2.04 -26.95
C ALA A 209 -5.77 2.80 -26.99
N GLY A 210 -6.80 2.20 -27.60
CA GLY A 210 -8.17 2.72 -27.61
C GLY A 210 -9.03 2.23 -26.44
N LEU A 211 -8.40 1.74 -25.35
CA LEU A 211 -9.07 1.20 -24.16
C LEU A 211 -10.04 0.05 -24.44
N THR A 212 -9.88 -0.65 -25.56
CA THR A 212 -10.64 -1.86 -25.85
C THR A 212 -10.09 -3.02 -25.04
N VAL A 213 -10.97 -3.73 -24.33
CA VAL A 213 -10.56 -4.85 -23.47
C VAL A 213 -10.12 -6.05 -24.30
N LEU A 214 -8.92 -6.55 -24.02
CA LEU A 214 -8.34 -7.75 -24.61
C LEU A 214 -8.45 -8.97 -23.70
N GLY A 215 -8.37 -8.75 -22.37
CA GLY A 215 -8.39 -9.80 -21.37
C GLY A 215 -8.66 -9.25 -19.98
N ARG A 216 -9.18 -10.10 -19.09
CA ARG A 216 -9.45 -9.76 -17.68
C ARG A 216 -8.93 -10.87 -16.79
N SER A 217 -8.37 -10.51 -15.63
CA SER A 217 -8.08 -11.47 -14.58
C SER A 217 -9.37 -11.87 -13.87
N VAL A 218 -9.31 -13.00 -13.16
CA VAL A 218 -10.33 -13.31 -12.15
C VAL A 218 -10.32 -12.19 -11.11
N VAL A 219 -11.51 -11.83 -10.62
CA VAL A 219 -11.65 -10.86 -9.53
C VAL A 219 -11.18 -11.53 -8.24
N ASP A 220 -10.18 -10.95 -7.58
CA ASP A 220 -9.85 -11.33 -6.22
C ASP A 220 -10.80 -10.61 -5.26
N ARG A 221 -11.33 -11.35 -4.28
CA ARG A 221 -12.41 -10.88 -3.39
C ARG A 221 -12.06 -10.91 -1.92
N THR A 222 -11.06 -11.70 -1.52
CA THR A 222 -10.82 -12.07 -0.13
C THR A 222 -9.34 -12.13 0.24
N SER A 223 -8.44 -11.91 -0.72
CA SER A 223 -7.03 -12.10 -0.44
C SER A 223 -6.37 -10.95 0.32
N VAL A 224 -6.90 -9.73 0.17
CA VAL A 224 -6.35 -8.53 0.78
C VAL A 224 -7.39 -7.94 1.72
N SER A 225 -7.03 -7.85 3.00
CA SER A 225 -7.85 -7.22 4.02
C SER A 225 -7.45 -5.76 4.23
N MET A 226 -8.42 -4.90 4.52
CA MET A 226 -8.20 -3.53 4.96
C MET A 226 -8.88 -3.35 6.31
N THR A 227 -8.10 -3.07 7.35
CA THR A 227 -8.59 -3.06 8.74
C THR A 227 -8.23 -1.76 9.45
N HIS A 228 -9.18 -1.23 10.22
CA HIS A 228 -8.97 -0.04 11.04
C HIS A 228 -8.24 -0.37 12.34
N CYS A 229 -7.40 0.55 12.82
CA CYS A 229 -6.65 0.38 14.07
C CYS A 229 -7.49 0.04 15.30
N LYS A 230 -8.74 0.51 15.38
CA LYS A 230 -9.65 0.17 16.49
C LYS A 230 -9.93 -1.33 16.60
N VAL A 231 -9.81 -2.09 15.51
CA VAL A 231 -10.04 -3.54 15.53
C VAL A 231 -8.89 -4.26 16.26
N PHE A 232 -7.67 -3.73 16.18
CA PHE A 232 -6.51 -4.32 16.87
C PHE A 232 -6.43 -3.95 18.35
N ASN A 233 -6.84 -2.72 18.70
CA ASN A 233 -6.89 -2.20 20.06
C ASN A 233 -8.34 -1.79 20.40
N PRO A 234 -9.23 -2.76 20.68
CA PRO A 234 -10.64 -2.50 20.98
C PRO A 234 -10.86 -1.74 22.31
#